data_AF-A0A8H7FMD9-F1
#
_entry.id   AF-A0A8H7FMD9-F1
#
_cell.length_a   1.000
_cell.length_b   1.000
_cell.length_c   1.000
_cell.angle_alpha   90.00
_cell.angle_beta   90.00
_cell.angle_gamma   90.00
#
_symmetry.space_group_name_H-M   'P 1'
#
loop_
_entity.id
_entity.type
_entity.pdbx_description
1 polymer ?
#
loop_
_entity_poly.entity_id
_entity_poly.type
_entity_poly.pdbx_seq_one_letter_code
_entity_poly.pdbx_strand_id
1 'polypeptide(L)'
;MNVTSALHAPATSALSATMNTTTAIIARSCDDIHTCRTLYSIVQTCLATIFACVWVAVHRNIPAPRTVPDPNSNPGLIAKSARWLWSKLCDQRQPVIVFCVTLMAPEWVLAWAVRQRLRAHQLAEELEMARTMAMRNWAREHPESDKDRGVEVSGRGSSENLLGKRPSTISEPSHLAHTEKQCAWLSAMSVGKLNQAWKTAHGFFVVMGGYQACDENGPIHPLDPDEVVKLVRDGRLVPPTADELSNQSNGDVLSKSIAVLQTVWFVVQCIARLVGDLPLTNLEVMTLAYTVMTVAMYVAWWDKPLNVSCAIRVPGVRVEGKAKHRPIWVMISFYIIGGQDGNMNLDYLQRVPTFWAGNAETDDFIKADIIALLVAMAFGAVHCIAWSYAFRSRAELLMWRASAIAIIAIPAGLLVGLVHRQLAEI
;
A
#
# COMPACT_ATOMS: atom_id res chain seq x y z
N MET A 1 48.87 -41.70 -72.24
CA MET A 1 49.28 -40.84 -71.11
C MET A 1 48.48 -39.55 -71.18
N ASN A 2 47.78 -39.23 -70.08
CA ASN A 2 47.12 -37.97 -69.65
C ASN A 2 46.03 -37.35 -70.55
N VAL A 3 44.73 -37.28 -70.18
CA VAL A 3 43.99 -36.71 -69.01
C VAL A 3 43.35 -35.35 -69.39
N THR A 4 42.00 -35.35 -69.50
CA THR A 4 40.96 -34.35 -69.13
C THR A 4 41.29 -32.84 -69.13
N SER A 5 40.41 -31.85 -69.31
CA SER A 5 38.97 -31.69 -69.56
C SER A 5 38.70 -30.17 -69.62
N ALA A 6 37.56 -29.80 -70.18
CA ALA A 6 36.99 -28.45 -70.32
C ALA A 6 37.04 -27.53 -69.07
N LEU A 7 37.24 -26.23 -69.30
CA LEU A 7 36.73 -25.11 -68.49
C LEU A 7 36.96 -23.78 -69.23
N HIS A 8 35.88 -23.11 -69.67
CA HIS A 8 35.71 -21.65 -69.62
C HIS A 8 34.32 -21.25 -70.13
N ALA A 9 33.42 -20.94 -69.18
CA ALA A 9 32.18 -20.17 -69.34
C ALA A 9 31.80 -19.60 -67.96
N PRO A 10 31.07 -18.48 -67.88
CA PRO A 10 31.60 -17.26 -67.25
C PRO A 10 31.22 -17.08 -65.78
N ALA A 11 32.10 -16.40 -65.04
CA ALA A 11 32.01 -16.08 -63.62
C ALA A 11 30.89 -15.09 -63.21
N THR A 12 29.91 -14.82 -64.08
CA THR A 12 28.88 -13.79 -63.87
C THR A 12 27.60 -14.31 -63.23
N SER A 13 27.33 -15.62 -63.23
CA SER A 13 26.13 -16.20 -62.59
C SER A 13 26.30 -16.48 -61.09
N ALA A 14 27.54 -16.70 -60.61
CA ALA A 14 27.82 -16.97 -59.20
C ALA A 14 27.69 -15.70 -58.32
N LEU A 15 28.05 -14.53 -58.85
CA LEU A 15 27.93 -13.25 -58.14
C LEU A 15 26.45 -12.85 -57.91
N SER A 16 25.56 -13.15 -58.85
CA SER A 16 24.12 -12.87 -58.70
C SER A 16 23.44 -13.81 -57.69
N ALA A 17 23.84 -15.09 -57.62
CA ALA A 17 23.35 -16.01 -56.59
C ALA A 17 23.91 -15.68 -55.18
N THR A 18 25.13 -15.15 -55.11
CA THR A 18 25.72 -14.68 -53.85
C THR A 18 25.06 -13.38 -53.38
N MET A 19 24.73 -12.46 -54.30
CA MET A 19 24.01 -11.23 -53.94
C MET A 19 22.55 -11.47 -53.51
N ASN A 20 21.87 -12.50 -54.02
CA ASN A 20 20.54 -12.89 -53.54
C ASN A 20 20.56 -13.60 -52.17
N THR A 21 21.63 -14.32 -51.84
CA THR A 21 21.80 -14.93 -50.51
C THR A 21 22.23 -13.88 -49.48
N THR A 22 23.03 -12.88 -49.89
CA THR A 22 23.39 -11.74 -49.03
C THR A 22 22.21 -10.79 -48.80
N THR A 23 21.30 -10.67 -49.77
CA THR A 23 20.03 -9.92 -49.58
C THR A 23 18.97 -10.71 -48.84
N ALA A 24 19.05 -12.05 -48.75
CA ALA A 24 18.22 -12.83 -47.81
C ALA A 24 18.71 -12.69 -46.35
N ILE A 25 19.98 -12.33 -46.14
CA ILE A 25 20.53 -11.95 -44.81
C ILE A 25 20.01 -10.56 -44.37
N ILE A 26 19.35 -9.80 -45.25
CA ILE A 26 18.64 -8.56 -44.90
C ILE A 26 17.44 -8.82 -43.98
N ALA A 27 17.02 -10.07 -43.76
CA ALA A 27 16.02 -10.39 -42.74
C ALA A 27 16.63 -10.55 -41.33
N ARG A 28 17.06 -9.43 -40.69
CA ARG A 28 16.94 -9.10 -39.24
C ARG A 28 17.97 -8.07 -38.72
N SER A 29 18.77 -7.42 -39.56
CA SER A 29 19.63 -6.33 -39.09
C SER A 29 18.81 -5.06 -38.86
N CYS A 30 19.04 -4.47 -37.70
CA CYS A 30 18.33 -3.32 -37.22
C CYS A 30 19.12 -2.07 -37.66
N ASP A 31 18.84 -1.59 -38.87
CA ASP A 31 19.71 -0.61 -39.56
C ASP A 31 19.33 0.86 -39.34
N ASP A 32 18.27 1.15 -38.59
CA ASP A 32 17.89 2.52 -38.21
C ASP A 32 17.75 2.63 -36.69
N ILE A 33 18.63 3.42 -36.05
CA ILE A 33 18.63 3.64 -34.60
C ILE A 33 17.30 4.21 -34.06
N HIS A 34 16.50 4.86 -34.91
CA HIS A 34 15.21 5.43 -34.56
C HIS A 34 14.06 4.40 -34.62
N THR A 35 14.19 3.33 -35.40
CA THR A 35 13.26 2.18 -35.42
C THR A 35 13.78 0.97 -34.65
N CYS A 36 15.07 0.98 -34.28
CA CYS A 36 15.73 -0.12 -33.60
C CYS A 36 15.73 0.02 -32.09
N ARG A 37 15.29 -1.07 -31.45
CA ARG A 37 15.24 -1.15 -29.99
C ARG A 37 16.64 -1.30 -29.41
N THR A 38 17.21 -0.21 -28.92
CA THR A 38 18.54 -0.19 -28.32
C THR A 38 18.54 -0.85 -26.94
N LEU A 39 19.66 -1.46 -26.52
CA LEU A 39 19.83 -1.99 -25.15
C LEU A 39 19.48 -0.93 -24.10
N TYR A 40 19.90 0.32 -24.33
CA TYR A 40 19.58 1.45 -23.45
C TYR A 40 18.06 1.65 -23.31
N SER A 41 17.32 1.63 -24.42
CA SER A 41 15.85 1.72 -24.40
C SER A 41 15.22 0.57 -23.62
N ILE A 42 15.72 -0.67 -23.77
CA ILE A 42 15.22 -1.83 -23.00
C ILE A 42 15.49 -1.63 -21.51
N VAL A 43 16.73 -1.34 -21.14
CA VAL A 43 17.13 -1.19 -19.74
C VAL A 43 16.36 -0.04 -19.09
N GLN A 44 16.27 1.10 -19.76
CA GLN A 44 15.55 2.26 -19.24
C GLN A 44 14.06 1.95 -19.06
N THR A 45 13.39 1.35 -20.06
CA THR A 45 11.95 1.03 -19.97
C THR A 45 11.67 0.00 -18.89
N CYS A 46 12.49 -1.05 -18.76
CA CYS A 46 12.36 -2.04 -17.71
C CYS A 46 12.58 -1.44 -16.32
N LEU A 47 13.70 -0.73 -16.10
CA LEU A 47 14.00 -0.14 -14.80
C LEU A 47 13.00 0.95 -14.40
N ALA A 48 12.58 1.79 -15.34
CA ALA A 48 11.55 2.80 -15.10
C ALA A 48 10.21 2.14 -14.74
N THR A 49 9.85 1.03 -15.40
CA THR A 49 8.63 0.28 -15.10
C THR A 49 8.71 -0.39 -13.74
N ILE A 50 9.80 -1.10 -13.41
CA ILE A 50 10.03 -1.71 -12.09
C ILE A 50 9.95 -0.64 -11.00
N PHE A 51 10.65 0.48 -11.19
CA PHE A 51 10.63 1.58 -10.24
C PHE A 51 9.21 2.12 -10.08
N ALA A 52 8.53 2.44 -11.18
CA ALA A 52 7.18 2.98 -11.16
C ALA A 52 6.19 2.03 -10.47
N CYS A 53 6.17 0.74 -10.83
CA CYS A 53 5.21 -0.22 -10.30
C CYS A 53 5.46 -0.55 -8.82
N VAL A 54 6.72 -0.72 -8.40
CA VAL A 54 7.05 -1.02 -7.01
C VAL A 54 6.86 0.21 -6.12
N TRP A 55 7.33 1.37 -6.56
CA TRP A 55 7.24 2.61 -5.77
C TRP A 55 5.80 3.05 -5.55
N VAL A 56 4.94 2.90 -6.57
CA VAL A 56 3.53 3.29 -6.48
C VAL A 56 2.67 2.26 -5.78
N ALA A 57 2.95 0.96 -5.91
CA ALA A 57 2.16 -0.07 -5.27
C ALA A 57 2.21 0.02 -3.74
N VAL A 58 3.34 0.44 -3.16
CA VAL A 58 3.53 0.41 -1.70
C VAL A 58 2.79 1.57 -1.01
N HIS A 59 1.68 1.24 -0.33
CA HIS A 59 0.95 2.17 0.51
C HIS A 59 1.51 2.17 1.94
N ARG A 60 2.11 3.29 2.36
CA ARG A 60 2.82 3.44 3.64
C ARG A 60 1.87 3.72 4.81
N ASN A 61 2.29 3.35 6.02
CA ASN A 61 1.60 3.72 7.25
C ASN A 61 1.90 5.17 7.65
N ILE A 62 1.12 5.74 8.58
CA ILE A 62 1.22 7.15 8.96
C ILE A 62 2.59 7.43 9.61
N PRO A 63 3.29 8.50 9.20
CA PRO A 63 4.58 8.86 9.78
C PRO A 63 4.44 9.27 11.25
N ALA A 64 5.54 9.20 12.00
CA ALA A 64 5.55 9.65 13.39
C ALA A 64 5.26 11.16 13.43
N PRO A 65 4.56 11.65 14.47
CA PRO A 65 4.32 13.06 14.65
C PRO A 65 5.64 13.81 14.69
N ARG A 66 5.72 14.96 14.01
CA ARG A 66 6.89 15.83 14.16
C ARG A 66 6.93 16.31 15.60
N THR A 67 8.03 16.03 16.30
CA THR A 67 8.29 16.60 17.61
C THR A 67 8.37 18.12 17.46
N VAL A 68 7.53 18.85 18.20
CA VAL A 68 7.64 20.30 18.27
C VAL A 68 8.94 20.59 19.04
N PRO A 69 9.89 21.34 18.47
CA PRO A 69 11.13 21.69 19.17
C PRO A 69 10.80 22.40 20.48
N ASP A 70 11.53 22.07 21.55
CA ASP A 70 11.41 22.76 22.83
C ASP A 70 11.57 24.28 22.60
N PRO A 71 10.56 25.10 22.95
CA PRO A 71 10.59 26.55 22.75
C PRO A 71 11.73 27.23 23.52
N ASN A 72 12.28 26.59 24.56
CA ASN A 72 13.43 27.09 25.31
C ASN A 72 14.78 26.65 24.73
N SER A 73 14.78 25.77 23.73
CA SER A 73 15.99 25.38 23.03
C SER A 73 16.31 26.38 21.93
N ASN A 74 17.48 27.03 22.00
CA ASN A 74 18.00 27.91 20.96
C ASN A 74 19.17 27.27 20.23
N PRO A 75 18.92 26.26 19.36
CA PRO A 75 20.00 25.67 18.62
C PRO A 75 20.54 26.65 17.57
N GLY A 76 21.87 26.72 17.46
CA GLY A 76 22.54 27.49 16.42
C GLY A 76 22.11 27.09 15.00
N LEU A 77 22.27 28.01 14.05
CA LEU A 77 21.89 27.83 12.63
C LEU A 77 22.41 26.53 12.01
N ILE A 78 23.66 26.15 12.30
CA ILE A 78 24.29 24.91 11.81
C ILE A 78 23.58 23.67 12.38
N ALA A 79 23.20 23.70 13.66
CA ALA A 79 22.47 22.58 14.27
C ALA A 79 21.01 22.51 13.77
N LYS A 80 20.41 23.64 13.35
CA LYS A 80 19.09 23.66 12.69
C LYS A 80 19.16 23.09 11.27
N SER A 81 20.13 23.51 10.46
CA SER A 81 20.31 23.01 9.09
C SER A 81 20.73 21.54 9.07
N ALA A 82 21.60 21.11 9.98
CA ALA A 82 21.99 19.71 10.12
C ALA A 82 20.81 18.83 10.57
N ARG A 83 19.99 19.28 11.55
CA ARG A 83 18.77 18.54 11.93
C ARG A 83 17.74 18.48 10.80
N TRP A 84 17.54 19.57 10.06
CA TRP A 84 16.64 19.59 8.92
C TRP A 84 17.10 18.61 7.83
N LEU A 85 18.39 18.63 7.47
CA LEU A 85 18.96 17.75 6.46
C LEU A 85 18.91 16.29 6.91
N TRP A 86 19.26 16.02 8.18
CA TRP A 86 19.19 14.70 8.77
C TRP A 86 17.75 14.18 8.86
N SER A 87 16.77 15.03 9.17
CA SER A 87 15.34 14.69 9.13
C SER A 87 14.92 14.33 7.71
N LYS A 88 15.27 15.13 6.70
CA LYS A 88 14.96 14.81 5.30
C LYS A 88 15.60 13.51 4.83
N LEU A 89 16.84 13.24 5.21
CA LEU A 89 17.54 11.99 4.87
C LEU A 89 16.96 10.78 5.62
N CYS A 90 16.65 10.91 6.91
CA CYS A 90 16.06 9.84 7.71
C CYS A 90 14.60 9.53 7.31
N ASP A 91 13.81 10.53 6.94
CA ASP A 91 12.44 10.36 6.44
C ASP A 91 12.40 9.54 5.14
N GLN A 92 13.45 9.62 4.32
CA GLN A 92 13.57 8.85 3.07
C GLN A 92 14.08 7.41 3.27
N ARG A 93 14.53 7.02 4.49
CA ARG A 93 15.05 5.66 4.73
C ARG A 93 13.97 4.60 4.62
N GLN A 94 12.78 4.85 5.15
CA GLN A 94 11.74 3.83 5.18
C GLN A 94 11.16 3.49 3.79
N PRO A 95 10.85 4.46 2.91
CA PRO A 95 10.41 4.15 1.54
C PRO A 95 11.45 3.31 0.80
N VAL A 96 12.74 3.63 0.95
CA VAL A 96 13.83 2.86 0.33
C VAL A 96 13.91 1.45 0.89
N ILE A 97 13.78 1.27 2.21
CA ILE A 97 13.78 -0.08 2.82
C ILE A 97 12.62 -0.91 2.27
N VAL A 98 11.40 -0.37 2.22
CA VAL A 98 10.24 -1.13 1.73
C VAL A 98 10.39 -1.43 0.24
N PHE A 99 10.87 -0.48 -0.55
CA PHE A 99 11.19 -0.68 -1.96
C PHE A 99 12.18 -1.84 -2.15
N CYS A 100 13.30 -1.84 -1.41
CA CYS A 100 14.29 -2.92 -1.47
C CYS A 100 13.71 -4.26 -1.02
N VAL A 101 12.94 -4.31 0.07
CA VAL A 101 12.28 -5.54 0.54
C VAL A 101 11.30 -6.05 -0.51
N THR A 102 10.56 -5.16 -1.18
CA THR A 102 9.61 -5.56 -2.24
C THR A 102 10.31 -6.14 -3.46
N LEU A 103 11.52 -5.67 -3.78
CA LEU A 103 12.33 -6.29 -4.83
C LEU A 103 12.92 -7.65 -4.42
N MET A 104 13.23 -7.84 -3.14
CA MET A 104 13.86 -9.06 -2.65
C MET A 104 12.86 -10.18 -2.32
N ALA A 105 11.73 -9.83 -1.72
CA ALA A 105 10.69 -10.73 -1.24
C ALA A 105 9.28 -10.16 -1.56
N PRO A 106 8.94 -10.01 -2.86
CA PRO A 106 7.66 -9.46 -3.30
C PRO A 106 6.43 -10.20 -2.73
N GLU A 107 6.53 -11.52 -2.60
CA GLU A 107 5.49 -12.39 -2.03
C GLU A 107 5.24 -12.13 -0.54
N TRP A 108 6.29 -11.80 0.21
CA TRP A 108 6.17 -11.47 1.64
C TRP A 108 5.46 -10.13 1.82
N VAL A 109 5.79 -9.14 0.97
CA VAL A 109 5.11 -7.83 0.96
C VAL A 109 3.65 -7.99 0.54
N LEU A 110 3.35 -8.88 -0.43
CA LEU A 110 1.99 -9.20 -0.82
C LEU A 110 1.21 -9.86 0.32
N ALA A 111 1.77 -10.85 1.01
CA ALA A 111 1.13 -11.49 2.17
C ALA A 111 0.79 -10.44 3.23
N TRP A 112 1.72 -9.54 3.55
CA TRP A 112 1.47 -8.41 4.44
C TRP A 112 0.32 -7.51 3.95
N ALA A 113 0.31 -7.13 2.66
CA ALA A 113 -0.75 -6.30 2.08
C ALA A 113 -2.13 -6.97 2.20
N VAL A 114 -2.21 -8.28 1.96
CA VAL A 114 -3.45 -9.05 2.08
C VAL A 114 -3.90 -9.16 3.53
N ARG A 115 -2.98 -9.38 4.49
CA ARG A 115 -3.35 -9.37 5.93
C ARG A 115 -3.92 -8.02 6.35
N GLN A 116 -3.32 -6.92 5.92
CA GLN A 116 -3.88 -5.58 6.16
C GLN A 116 -5.27 -5.43 5.55
N ARG A 117 -5.52 -5.99 4.35
CA ARG A 117 -6.83 -5.94 3.70
C ARG A 117 -7.89 -6.70 4.48
N LEU A 118 -7.59 -7.92 4.90
CA LEU A 118 -8.51 -8.77 5.65
C LEU A 118 -8.86 -8.13 6.99
N ARG A 119 -7.84 -7.70 7.75
CA ARG A 119 -8.06 -7.06 9.05
C ARG A 119 -8.79 -5.71 8.93
N ALA A 120 -8.47 -4.91 7.92
CA ALA A 120 -9.19 -3.65 7.65
C ALA A 120 -10.67 -3.87 7.31
N HIS A 121 -10.99 -4.99 6.63
CA HIS A 121 -12.37 -5.33 6.33
C HIS A 121 -13.14 -5.71 7.60
N GLN A 122 -12.62 -6.65 8.38
CA GLN A 122 -13.22 -7.06 9.67
C GLN A 122 -13.40 -5.86 10.61
N LEU A 123 -12.35 -5.03 10.72
CA LEU A 123 -12.39 -3.88 11.60
C LEU A 123 -13.43 -2.85 11.15
N ALA A 124 -13.66 -2.69 9.84
CA ALA A 124 -14.74 -1.83 9.36
C ALA A 124 -16.13 -2.35 9.78
N GLU A 125 -16.34 -3.67 9.78
CA GLU A 125 -17.57 -4.29 10.27
C GLU A 125 -17.71 -4.12 11.79
N GLU A 126 -16.64 -4.34 12.55
CA GLU A 126 -16.62 -4.13 14.00
C GLU A 126 -16.95 -2.67 14.38
N LEU A 127 -16.36 -1.71 13.68
CA LEU A 127 -16.60 -0.28 13.87
C LEU A 127 -18.03 0.11 13.51
N GLU A 128 -18.58 -0.45 12.42
CA GLU A 128 -19.96 -0.21 12.04
C GLU A 128 -20.94 -0.81 13.06
N MET A 129 -20.68 -2.02 13.54
CA MET A 129 -21.44 -2.62 14.64
C MET A 129 -21.37 -1.75 15.89
N ALA A 130 -20.19 -1.29 16.30
CA ALA A 130 -20.00 -0.40 17.44
C ALA A 130 -20.79 0.92 17.28
N ARG A 131 -20.77 1.52 16.08
CA ARG A 131 -21.56 2.73 15.75
C ARG A 131 -23.05 2.49 15.92
N THR A 132 -23.59 1.38 15.39
CA THR A 132 -25.02 1.08 15.52
C THR A 132 -25.43 0.85 16.98
N MET A 133 -24.55 0.25 17.80
CA MET A 133 -24.79 0.11 19.24
C MET A 133 -24.82 1.47 19.93
N ALA A 134 -23.85 2.35 19.65
CA ALA A 134 -23.81 3.71 20.19
C ALA A 134 -25.09 4.49 19.86
N MET A 135 -25.54 4.43 18.59
CA MET A 135 -26.79 5.04 18.13
C MET A 135 -28.02 4.49 18.87
N ARG A 136 -28.11 3.17 19.07
CA ARG A 136 -29.21 2.54 19.83
C ARG A 136 -29.18 2.92 21.31
N ASN A 137 -27.99 3.05 21.91
CA ASN A 137 -27.85 3.47 23.31
C ASN A 137 -28.30 4.92 23.47
N TRP A 138 -27.84 5.80 22.59
CA TRP A 138 -28.26 7.20 22.59
C TRP A 138 -29.77 7.37 22.39
N ALA A 139 -30.37 6.63 21.45
CA ALA A 139 -31.82 6.67 21.21
C ALA A 139 -32.64 6.18 22.42
N ARG A 140 -32.12 5.21 23.17
CA ARG A 140 -32.75 4.75 24.42
C ARG A 140 -32.69 5.80 25.53
N GLU A 141 -31.60 6.56 25.59
CA GLU A 141 -31.42 7.63 26.58
C GLU A 141 -32.22 8.89 26.23
N HIS A 142 -32.53 9.14 24.95
CA HIS A 142 -33.20 10.34 24.46
C HIS A 142 -34.49 10.04 23.65
N PRO A 143 -35.53 9.43 24.27
CA PRO A 143 -36.74 8.99 23.56
C PRO A 143 -37.60 10.13 22.99
N GLU A 144 -37.45 11.37 23.48
CA GLU A 144 -38.23 12.52 23.00
C GLU A 144 -37.70 13.12 21.68
N SER A 145 -36.44 12.85 21.31
CA SER A 145 -35.82 13.42 20.11
C SER A 145 -36.35 12.86 18.78
N ASP A 146 -37.02 11.70 18.82
CA ASP A 146 -37.55 11.03 17.61
C ASP A 146 -38.90 11.60 17.16
N LYS A 147 -39.61 12.33 18.03
CA LYS A 147 -40.89 12.96 17.69
C LYS A 147 -40.75 14.18 16.77
N ASP A 148 -39.60 14.84 16.78
CA ASP A 148 -39.33 16.04 15.98
C ASP A 148 -38.68 15.75 14.61
N ARG A 149 -38.31 14.49 14.32
CA ARG A 149 -37.73 14.10 13.01
C ARG A 149 -38.70 14.15 11.84
N GLY A 150 -40.00 14.36 12.10
CA GLY A 150 -41.04 14.49 11.09
C GLY A 150 -41.19 15.90 10.50
N VAL A 151 -40.42 16.90 10.96
CA VAL A 151 -40.49 18.26 10.40
C VAL A 151 -39.29 18.50 9.50
N GLU A 152 -39.45 18.24 8.21
CA GLU A 152 -38.60 18.80 7.16
C GLU A 152 -38.58 20.33 7.30
N VAL A 153 -37.49 20.87 7.87
CA VAL A 153 -37.20 22.30 7.77
C VAL A 153 -36.69 22.57 6.37
N SER A 154 -37.63 22.78 5.45
CA SER A 154 -37.42 23.57 4.25
C SER A 154 -37.08 25.00 4.68
N GLY A 155 -35.82 25.42 4.47
CA GLY A 155 -35.35 26.71 4.97
C GLY A 155 -34.06 27.16 4.30
N ARG A 156 -34.16 27.52 3.03
CA ARG A 156 -33.15 28.33 2.32
C ARG A 156 -33.10 29.72 3.01
N GLY A 157 -32.02 30.06 3.70
CA GLY A 157 -31.96 31.34 4.43
C GLY A 157 -30.55 31.74 4.88
N SER A 158 -29.98 32.67 4.10
CA SER A 158 -28.87 33.60 4.36
C SER A 158 -28.17 33.59 5.72
N SER A 159 -26.85 33.42 5.67
CA SER A 159 -25.89 33.86 6.68
C SER A 159 -25.90 35.39 6.74
N GLU A 160 -26.38 36.00 7.83
CA GLU A 160 -26.05 37.39 8.15
C GLU A 160 -26.26 37.71 9.65
N ASN A 161 -25.18 38.18 10.27
CA ASN A 161 -25.11 39.16 11.36
C ASN A 161 -25.82 38.89 12.70
N LEU A 162 -25.06 38.42 13.69
CA LEU A 162 -25.30 38.76 15.10
C LEU A 162 -23.97 39.05 15.83
N LEU A 163 -23.42 40.24 15.56
CA LEU A 163 -22.45 40.91 16.40
C LEU A 163 -23.11 42.22 16.88
N GLY A 164 -23.49 42.28 18.15
CA GLY A 164 -23.79 43.53 18.86
C GLY A 164 -25.22 43.68 19.40
N LYS A 165 -25.38 43.43 20.71
CA LYS A 165 -25.83 44.42 21.73
C LYS A 165 -26.03 43.74 23.08
N ARG A 166 -25.37 44.27 24.13
CA ARG A 166 -25.76 44.05 25.53
C ARG A 166 -27.07 44.81 25.79
N PRO A 167 -27.96 44.23 26.61
CA PRO A 167 -28.52 45.00 27.71
C PRO A 167 -28.24 44.31 29.05
N SER A 168 -27.78 45.14 29.98
CA SER A 168 -27.77 44.92 31.42
C SER A 168 -29.19 44.69 31.95
N THR A 169 -29.41 43.59 32.69
CA THR A 169 -30.11 43.54 33.99
C THR A 169 -30.12 42.10 34.50
N ILE A 170 -29.84 41.96 35.79
CA ILE A 170 -29.75 40.70 36.54
C ILE A 170 -31.09 39.98 36.57
N SER A 171 -31.13 38.75 36.07
CA SER A 171 -31.97 37.65 36.58
C SER A 171 -31.33 36.32 36.16
N GLU A 172 -30.57 35.71 37.07
CA GLU A 172 -30.17 34.29 36.97
C GLU A 172 -31.43 33.43 37.18
N PRO A 173 -31.81 32.63 36.17
CA PRO A 173 -31.53 31.19 36.22
C PRO A 173 -31.13 30.60 34.83
N SER A 174 -30.39 31.34 34.00
CA SER A 174 -30.22 31.01 32.57
C SER A 174 -28.92 30.29 32.18
N HIS A 175 -27.89 30.26 33.05
CA HIS A 175 -26.58 29.69 32.66
C HIS A 175 -26.58 28.15 32.55
N LEU A 176 -27.27 27.45 33.46
CA LEU A 176 -27.42 25.98 33.43
C LEU A 176 -28.28 25.51 32.24
N ALA A 177 -29.37 26.21 31.95
CA ALA A 177 -30.23 25.89 30.81
C ALA A 177 -29.55 26.14 29.46
N HIS A 178 -28.64 27.12 29.38
CA HIS A 178 -27.89 27.41 28.17
C HIS A 178 -26.75 26.40 27.94
N THR A 179 -26.05 25.95 28.99
CA THR A 179 -25.06 24.86 28.89
C THR A 179 -25.71 23.53 28.58
N GLU A 180 -26.86 23.21 29.17
CA GLU A 180 -27.59 21.98 28.91
C GLU A 180 -28.09 21.90 27.46
N LYS A 181 -28.66 22.99 26.93
CA LYS A 181 -29.03 23.09 25.50
C LYS A 181 -27.83 23.03 24.56
N GLN A 182 -26.69 23.59 24.96
CA GLN A 182 -25.46 23.56 24.17
C GLN A 182 -24.82 22.16 24.17
N CYS A 183 -24.84 21.44 25.29
CA CYS A 183 -24.46 20.03 25.37
C CYS A 183 -25.40 19.14 24.55
N ALA A 184 -26.70 19.37 24.62
CA ALA A 184 -27.69 18.65 23.81
C ALA A 184 -27.50 18.90 22.30
N TRP A 185 -27.22 20.15 21.89
CA TRP A 185 -26.92 20.47 20.49
C TRP A 185 -25.61 19.86 20.01
N LEU A 186 -24.54 19.91 20.82
CA LEU A 186 -23.26 19.28 20.50
C LEU A 186 -23.39 17.74 20.42
N SER A 187 -24.20 17.13 21.30
CA SER A 187 -24.53 15.71 21.26
C SER A 187 -25.37 15.36 20.03
N ALA A 188 -26.40 16.14 19.69
CA ALA A 188 -27.20 15.92 18.48
C ALA A 188 -26.36 16.08 17.20
N MET A 189 -25.41 17.02 17.19
CA MET A 189 -24.49 17.23 16.08
C MET A 189 -23.44 16.12 15.98
N SER A 190 -22.94 15.58 17.11
CA SER A 190 -22.07 14.40 17.10
C SER A 190 -22.83 13.16 16.63
N VAL A 191 -24.09 12.99 17.04
CA VAL A 191 -25.01 11.94 16.55
C VAL A 191 -25.28 12.07 15.05
N GLY A 192 -25.41 13.29 14.54
CA GLY A 192 -25.48 13.56 13.10
C GLY A 192 -24.24 13.08 12.35
N LYS A 193 -23.04 13.23 12.93
CA LYS A 193 -21.79 12.68 12.40
C LYS A 193 -21.68 11.15 12.59
N LEU A 194 -22.27 10.58 13.64
CA LEU A 194 -22.45 9.14 13.77
C LEU A 194 -23.35 8.55 12.66
N ASN A 195 -24.06 9.34 11.84
CA ASN A 195 -24.86 8.78 10.75
C ASN A 195 -24.02 8.28 9.56
N GLN A 196 -22.73 8.63 9.50
CA GLN A 196 -21.83 8.11 8.46
C GLN A 196 -21.41 6.68 8.78
N ALA A 197 -21.49 5.79 7.79
CA ALA A 197 -21.12 4.39 7.93
C ALA A 197 -19.60 4.19 7.87
N TRP A 198 -19.09 3.28 8.69
CA TRP A 198 -17.71 2.80 8.59
C TRP A 198 -17.55 1.89 7.36
N LYS A 199 -16.38 1.93 6.76
CA LYS A 199 -16.04 1.27 5.48
C LYS A 199 -14.62 0.76 5.56
N THR A 200 -14.23 -0.15 4.66
CA THR A 200 -12.88 -0.75 4.63
C THR A 200 -11.75 0.28 4.61
N ALA A 201 -11.94 1.43 3.94
CA ALA A 201 -10.97 2.53 3.97
C ALA A 201 -10.73 3.09 5.38
N HIS A 202 -11.77 3.17 6.22
CA HIS A 202 -11.65 3.56 7.62
C HIS A 202 -10.96 2.46 8.45
N GLY A 203 -11.22 1.18 8.17
CA GLY A 203 -10.48 0.08 8.78
C GLY A 203 -8.99 0.14 8.46
N PHE A 204 -8.63 0.40 7.20
CA PHE A 204 -7.24 0.65 6.81
C PHE A 204 -6.65 1.87 7.52
N PHE A 205 -7.44 2.93 7.68
CA PHE A 205 -7.05 4.12 8.42
C PHE A 205 -6.70 3.81 9.88
N VAL A 206 -7.46 2.95 10.55
CA VAL A 206 -7.10 2.49 11.90
C VAL A 206 -5.82 1.64 11.85
N VAL A 207 -5.72 0.66 10.94
CA VAL A 207 -4.54 -0.22 10.81
C VAL A 207 -3.25 0.57 10.51
N MET A 208 -3.33 1.71 9.82
CA MET A 208 -2.15 2.54 9.55
C MET A 208 -1.77 3.49 10.70
N GLY A 209 -2.48 3.44 11.84
CA GLY A 209 -2.26 4.32 12.99
C GLY A 209 -2.99 5.65 12.90
N GLY A 210 -4.16 5.67 12.26
CA GLY A 210 -4.99 6.86 11.99
C GLY A 210 -5.49 7.59 13.23
N TYR A 211 -5.46 6.96 14.40
CA TYR A 211 -5.82 7.58 15.67
C TYR A 211 -4.65 7.50 16.64
N GLN A 212 -4.39 8.61 17.33
CA GLN A 212 -3.33 8.72 18.32
C GLN A 212 -3.86 9.29 19.63
N ALA A 213 -3.45 8.68 20.74
CA ALA A 213 -3.63 9.26 22.06
C ALA A 213 -2.83 10.56 22.18
N CYS A 214 -3.43 11.59 22.78
CA CYS A 214 -2.74 12.85 23.07
C CYS A 214 -2.96 13.33 24.51
N ASP A 215 -1.92 13.94 25.09
CA ASP A 215 -1.97 14.71 26.34
C ASP A 215 -1.75 16.21 26.07
N GLU A 216 -1.59 16.99 27.16
CA GLU A 216 -1.30 18.42 27.12
C GLU A 216 0.05 18.74 26.46
N ASN A 217 0.98 17.77 26.42
CA ASN A 217 2.32 17.92 25.86
C ASN A 217 2.41 17.48 24.39
N GLY A 218 1.42 16.72 23.88
CA GLY A 218 1.31 16.34 22.48
C GLY A 218 0.84 14.91 22.24
N PRO A 219 1.08 14.36 21.04
CA PRO A 219 0.73 12.98 20.72
C PRO A 219 1.68 12.00 21.44
N ILE A 220 1.12 10.94 22.01
CA ILE A 220 1.85 9.95 22.83
C ILE A 220 2.13 8.70 22.00
N HIS A 221 1.08 7.99 21.59
CA HIS A 221 1.15 6.73 20.86
C HIS A 221 -0.07 6.51 19.95
N PRO A 222 0.04 5.67 18.91
CA PRO A 222 -1.12 5.17 18.16
C PRO A 222 -2.06 4.37 19.06
N LEU A 223 -3.37 4.56 18.87
CA LEU A 223 -4.37 3.73 19.53
C LEU A 223 -4.40 2.33 18.90
N ASP A 224 -4.59 1.32 19.75
CA ASP A 224 -4.83 -0.05 19.29
C ASP A 224 -6.22 -0.15 18.60
N PRO A 225 -6.40 -0.99 17.56
CA PRO A 225 -7.69 -1.17 16.91
C PRO A 225 -8.84 -1.45 17.88
N ASP A 226 -8.60 -2.24 18.92
CA ASP A 226 -9.63 -2.61 19.89
C ASP A 226 -10.05 -1.41 20.75
N GLU A 227 -9.10 -0.52 21.07
CA GLU A 227 -9.38 0.74 21.76
C GLU A 227 -10.22 1.69 20.90
N VAL A 228 -9.93 1.76 19.59
CA VAL A 228 -10.71 2.56 18.65
C VAL A 228 -12.15 2.04 18.57
N VAL A 229 -12.34 0.72 18.45
CA VAL A 229 -13.68 0.10 18.43
C VAL A 229 -14.44 0.42 19.72
N LYS A 230 -13.77 0.34 20.88
CA LYS A 230 -14.37 0.70 22.18
C LYS A 230 -14.81 2.16 22.22
N LEU A 231 -13.97 3.09 21.77
CA LEU A 231 -14.30 4.52 21.75
C LEU A 231 -15.44 4.85 20.78
N VAL A 232 -15.56 4.14 19.65
CA VAL A 232 -16.71 4.25 18.74
C VAL A 232 -17.98 3.72 19.40
N ARG A 233 -17.89 2.59 20.11
CA ARG A 233 -19.01 2.01 20.86
C ARG A 233 -19.53 2.95 21.94
N ASP A 234 -18.62 3.68 22.58
CA ASP A 234 -18.93 4.71 23.59
C ASP A 234 -19.44 6.03 22.96
N GLY A 235 -19.55 6.12 21.63
CA GLY A 235 -19.98 7.33 20.92
C GLY A 235 -18.96 8.49 20.98
N ARG A 236 -17.72 8.21 21.39
CA ARG A 236 -16.65 9.20 21.54
C ARG A 236 -15.85 9.43 20.26
N LEU A 237 -15.94 8.51 19.30
CA LEU A 237 -15.30 8.63 17.99
C LEU A 237 -16.33 8.48 16.86
N VAL A 238 -16.12 9.28 15.82
CA VAL A 238 -16.89 9.26 14.57
C VAL A 238 -15.96 8.95 13.40
N PRO A 239 -16.45 8.34 12.32
CA PRO A 239 -15.60 8.08 11.16
C PRO A 239 -15.14 9.42 10.55
N PRO A 240 -13.87 9.51 10.11
CA PRO A 240 -13.43 10.65 9.33
C PRO A 240 -14.16 10.68 8.00
N THR A 241 -14.43 11.88 7.53
CA THR A 241 -15.12 12.10 6.26
C THR A 241 -14.26 11.56 5.10
N ALA A 242 -14.90 11.16 4.00
CA ALA A 242 -14.18 10.72 2.81
C ALA A 242 -13.14 11.76 2.34
N ASP A 243 -13.44 13.06 2.45
CA ASP A 243 -12.51 14.14 2.12
C ASP A 243 -11.32 14.24 3.10
N GLU A 244 -11.51 13.90 4.37
CA GLU A 244 -10.44 13.85 5.38
C GLU A 244 -9.50 12.66 5.16
N LEU A 245 -10.04 11.53 4.68
CA LEU A 245 -9.27 10.36 4.25
C LEU A 245 -8.62 10.54 2.87
N SER A 246 -9.27 11.28 1.99
CA SER A 246 -8.85 11.60 0.63
C SER A 246 -8.08 12.93 0.61
N ASN A 247 -6.96 13.00 1.34
CA ASN A 247 -6.02 14.12 1.16
C ASN A 247 -5.17 13.89 -0.10
N GLN A 248 -5.82 13.85 -1.26
CA GLN A 248 -5.15 13.75 -2.56
C GLN A 248 -4.33 15.02 -2.75
N SER A 249 -3.03 14.95 -2.50
CA SER A 249 -2.14 15.95 -3.09
C SER A 249 -2.17 15.73 -4.61
N ASN A 250 -2.41 16.78 -5.40
CA ASN A 250 -2.49 16.66 -6.87
C ASN A 250 -1.26 15.95 -7.49
N GLY A 251 -0.10 16.03 -6.83
CA GLY A 251 1.12 15.34 -7.26
C GLY A 251 1.07 13.81 -7.10
N ASP A 252 0.28 13.28 -6.18
CA ASP A 252 0.17 11.84 -5.95
C ASP A 252 -0.72 11.17 -6.99
N VAL A 253 -1.82 11.81 -7.37
CA VAL A 253 -2.71 11.32 -8.43
C VAL A 253 -1.96 11.29 -9.77
N LEU A 254 -1.20 12.34 -10.05
CA LEU A 254 -0.41 12.44 -11.27
C LEU A 254 0.69 11.36 -11.33
N SER A 255 1.47 11.20 -10.25
CA SER A 255 2.54 10.19 -10.22
C SER A 255 2.00 8.75 -10.33
N LYS A 256 0.88 8.46 -9.66
CA LYS A 256 0.17 7.18 -9.79
C LYS A 256 -0.31 6.92 -11.21
N SER A 257 -0.96 7.92 -11.83
CA SER A 257 -1.50 7.79 -13.19
C SER A 257 -0.38 7.55 -14.20
N ILE A 258 0.75 8.26 -14.07
CA ILE A 258 1.92 8.07 -14.92
C ILE A 258 2.50 6.66 -14.72
N ALA A 259 2.62 6.18 -13.48
CA ALA A 259 3.15 4.86 -13.21
C ALA A 259 2.27 3.73 -13.78
N VAL A 260 0.94 3.85 -13.65
CA VAL A 260 -0.02 2.92 -14.24
C VAL A 260 0.09 2.94 -15.77
N LEU A 261 0.10 4.13 -16.38
CA LEU A 261 0.24 4.27 -17.82
C LEU A 261 1.56 3.66 -18.32
N GLN A 262 2.67 3.93 -17.65
CA GLN A 262 3.99 3.36 -17.94
C GLN A 262 3.95 1.82 -17.89
N THR A 263 3.32 1.26 -16.86
CA THR A 263 3.22 -0.19 -16.67
C THR A 263 2.34 -0.84 -17.73
N VAL A 264 1.16 -0.27 -18.01
CA VAL A 264 0.25 -0.74 -19.05
C VAL A 264 0.93 -0.67 -20.41
N TRP A 265 1.57 0.44 -20.73
CA TRP A 265 2.30 0.63 -21.98
C TRP A 265 3.40 -0.41 -22.15
N PHE A 266 4.20 -0.65 -21.12
CA PHE A 266 5.23 -1.69 -21.12
C PHE A 266 4.65 -3.09 -21.37
N VAL A 267 3.57 -3.45 -20.67
CA VAL A 267 2.90 -4.76 -20.84
C VAL A 267 2.37 -4.92 -22.27
N VAL A 268 1.73 -3.89 -22.83
CA VAL A 268 1.26 -3.89 -24.22
C VAL A 268 2.41 -4.10 -25.19
N GLN A 269 3.56 -3.43 -24.99
CA GLN A 269 4.74 -3.64 -25.83
C GLN A 269 5.26 -5.07 -25.75
N CYS A 270 5.29 -5.68 -24.57
CA CYS A 270 5.71 -7.06 -24.43
C CYS A 270 4.74 -8.02 -25.12
N ILE A 271 3.43 -7.83 -24.97
CA ILE A 271 2.40 -8.65 -25.64
C ILE A 271 2.53 -8.53 -27.15
N ALA A 272 2.65 -7.30 -27.69
CA ALA A 272 2.80 -7.07 -29.12
C ALA A 272 4.03 -7.80 -29.70
N ARG A 273 5.13 -7.89 -28.93
CA ARG A 273 6.33 -8.64 -29.34
C ARG A 273 6.10 -10.14 -29.32
N LEU A 274 5.46 -10.67 -28.28
CA LEU A 274 5.12 -12.09 -28.20
C LEU A 274 4.20 -12.52 -29.34
N VAL A 275 3.18 -11.71 -29.67
CA VAL A 275 2.26 -11.96 -30.80
C VAL A 275 2.98 -11.86 -32.15
N GLY A 276 4.01 -11.03 -32.25
CA GLY A 276 4.85 -10.91 -33.44
C GLY A 276 5.99 -11.93 -33.54
N ASP A 277 5.99 -12.99 -32.72
CA ASP A 277 7.05 -14.01 -32.63
C ASP A 277 8.46 -13.41 -32.40
N LEU A 278 8.53 -12.28 -31.69
CA LEU A 278 9.77 -11.64 -31.30
C LEU A 278 10.09 -12.00 -29.85
N PRO A 279 11.31 -12.48 -29.56
CA PRO A 279 11.69 -12.80 -28.20
C PRO A 279 11.71 -11.53 -27.34
N LEU A 280 11.33 -11.71 -26.08
CA LEU A 280 11.56 -10.75 -25.01
C LEU A 280 12.97 -10.94 -24.46
N THR A 281 13.58 -9.87 -23.98
CA THR A 281 14.83 -10.00 -23.20
C THR A 281 14.54 -10.56 -21.81
N ASN A 282 15.54 -11.16 -21.18
CA ASN A 282 15.41 -11.66 -19.79
C ASN A 282 14.97 -10.57 -18.80
N LEU A 283 15.42 -9.32 -19.02
CA LEU A 283 15.03 -8.18 -18.19
C LEU A 283 13.55 -7.79 -18.41
N GLU A 284 13.05 -7.90 -19.63
CA GLU A 284 11.62 -7.69 -19.90
C GLU A 284 10.75 -8.77 -19.26
N VAL A 285 11.18 -10.04 -19.33
CA VAL A 285 10.49 -11.16 -18.66
C VAL A 285 10.48 -10.95 -17.15
N MET A 286 11.61 -10.53 -16.56
CA MET A 286 11.67 -10.17 -15.13
C MET A 286 10.73 -9.01 -14.78
N THR A 287 10.68 -7.98 -15.62
CA THR A 287 9.79 -6.83 -15.42
C THR A 287 8.33 -7.24 -15.47
N LEU A 288 7.92 -8.09 -16.41
CA LEU A 288 6.57 -8.66 -16.48
C LEU A 288 6.23 -9.49 -15.23
N ALA A 289 7.17 -10.23 -14.67
CA ALA A 289 6.92 -10.94 -13.42
C ALA A 289 6.63 -9.96 -12.27
N TYR A 290 7.44 -8.89 -12.14
CA TYR A 290 7.18 -7.83 -11.16
C TYR A 290 5.84 -7.10 -11.39
N THR A 291 5.37 -6.95 -12.63
CA THR A 291 4.04 -6.35 -12.88
C THR A 291 2.92 -7.22 -12.31
N VAL A 292 3.02 -8.56 -12.40
CA VAL A 292 2.03 -9.48 -11.78
C VAL A 292 1.94 -9.27 -10.27
N MET A 293 3.08 -9.24 -9.57
CA MET A 293 3.06 -9.04 -8.11
C MET A 293 2.54 -7.65 -7.73
N THR A 294 3.00 -6.60 -8.43
CA THR A 294 2.60 -5.23 -8.11
C THR A 294 1.12 -4.96 -8.36
N VAL A 295 0.53 -5.59 -9.38
CA VAL A 295 -0.93 -5.57 -9.56
C VAL A 295 -1.64 -6.24 -8.39
N ALA A 296 -1.18 -7.41 -7.95
CA ALA A 296 -1.78 -8.10 -6.79
C ALA A 296 -1.67 -7.25 -5.50
N MET A 297 -0.52 -6.63 -5.24
CA MET A 297 -0.32 -5.72 -4.11
C MET A 297 -1.25 -4.50 -4.20
N TYR A 298 -1.39 -3.93 -5.39
CA TYR A 298 -2.27 -2.79 -5.62
C TYR A 298 -3.75 -3.14 -5.37
N VAL A 299 -4.20 -4.32 -5.78
CA VAL A 299 -5.54 -4.82 -5.48
C VAL A 299 -5.73 -4.99 -3.96
N ALA A 300 -4.75 -5.57 -3.26
CA ALA A 300 -4.81 -5.72 -1.80
C ALA A 300 -4.92 -4.37 -1.08
N TRP A 301 -4.24 -3.33 -1.57
CA TRP A 301 -4.27 -1.98 -1.00
C TRP A 301 -5.23 -0.99 -1.66
N TRP A 302 -6.18 -1.48 -2.47
CA TRP A 302 -7.07 -0.61 -3.24
C TRP A 302 -7.79 0.45 -2.38
N ASP A 303 -8.37 0.03 -1.25
CA ASP A 303 -9.07 0.94 -0.33
C ASP A 303 -8.17 1.58 0.74
N LYS A 304 -6.85 1.29 0.74
CA LYS A 304 -5.94 1.83 1.75
C LYS A 304 -5.64 3.31 1.43
N PRO A 305 -5.97 4.25 2.33
CA PRO A 305 -5.68 5.67 2.11
C PRO A 305 -4.20 5.92 1.84
N LEU A 306 -3.89 6.71 0.81
CA LEU A 306 -2.51 7.04 0.45
C LEU A 306 -2.08 8.37 1.08
N ASN A 307 -0.84 8.44 1.57
CA ASN A 307 -0.16 9.68 1.98
C ASN A 307 -0.89 10.51 3.05
N VAL A 308 -1.62 9.83 3.93
CA VAL A 308 -2.13 10.41 5.17
C VAL A 308 -0.96 10.94 5.98
N SER A 309 -0.89 12.26 6.12
CA SER A 309 0.25 12.96 6.69
C SER A 309 0.19 13.09 8.22
N CYS A 310 -1.00 12.95 8.81
CA CYS A 310 -1.21 13.02 10.25
C CYS A 310 -2.36 12.11 10.71
N ALA A 311 -2.23 11.62 11.94
CA ALA A 311 -3.28 10.91 12.65
C ALA A 311 -4.22 11.90 13.37
N ILE A 312 -5.46 11.46 13.60
CA ILE A 312 -6.47 12.15 14.40
C ILE A 312 -6.10 11.98 15.87
N ARG A 313 -6.10 13.09 16.62
CA ARG A 313 -5.72 13.12 18.03
C ARG A 313 -6.93 12.87 18.92
N VAL A 314 -6.79 11.97 19.88
CA VAL A 314 -7.84 11.55 20.81
C VAL A 314 -7.39 11.87 22.25
N PRO A 315 -8.04 12.84 22.93
CA PRO A 315 -7.69 13.21 24.31
C PRO A 315 -8.08 12.15 25.33
N GLY A 316 -7.26 12.01 26.38
CA GLY A 316 -7.66 11.35 27.63
C GLY A 316 -7.61 9.82 27.62
N VAL A 317 -6.79 9.21 26.76
CA VAL A 317 -6.46 7.79 26.83
C VAL A 317 -5.17 7.65 27.65
N ARG A 318 -5.26 7.04 28.84
CA ARG A 318 -4.11 6.81 29.73
C ARG A 318 -3.48 5.46 29.42
N VAL A 319 -2.15 5.45 29.38
CA VAL A 319 -1.34 4.24 29.22
C VAL A 319 -1.43 3.39 30.49
N GLU A 320 -2.01 2.20 30.40
CA GLU A 320 -1.85 1.14 31.41
C GLU A 320 -1.16 -0.07 30.77
N GLY A 321 0.17 -0.01 30.71
CA GLY A 321 0.98 -1.09 30.15
C GLY A 321 2.39 -1.13 30.74
N LYS A 322 3.03 -2.29 30.69
CA LYS A 322 4.48 -2.46 30.90
C LYS A 322 5.13 -2.94 29.60
N ALA A 323 6.22 -2.29 29.19
CA ALA A 323 6.94 -2.65 27.98
C ALA A 323 7.54 -4.05 28.15
N LYS A 324 7.12 -4.98 27.30
CA LYS A 324 7.71 -6.32 27.27
C LYS A 324 8.99 -6.28 26.43
N HIS A 325 10.14 -6.13 27.08
CA HIS A 325 11.41 -6.23 26.39
C HIS A 325 11.62 -7.68 25.88
N ARG A 326 11.76 -7.85 24.57
CA ARG A 326 12.11 -9.12 23.93
C ARG A 326 13.48 -8.98 23.27
N PRO A 327 14.31 -10.04 23.27
CA PRO A 327 15.63 -9.98 22.65
C PRO A 327 15.51 -9.74 21.14
N ILE A 328 16.47 -8.99 20.58
CA ILE A 328 16.46 -8.55 19.17
C ILE A 328 16.33 -9.71 18.17
N TRP A 329 16.92 -10.87 18.47
CA TRP A 329 16.84 -12.06 17.62
C TRP A 329 15.44 -12.63 17.52
N VAL A 330 14.65 -12.59 18.60
CA VAL A 330 13.26 -13.01 18.58
C VAL A 330 12.46 -12.06 17.68
N MET A 331 12.69 -10.75 17.78
CA MET A 331 12.06 -9.79 16.88
C MET A 331 12.42 -10.08 15.41
N ILE A 332 13.71 -10.26 15.10
CA ILE A 332 14.16 -10.57 13.74
C ILE A 332 13.48 -11.84 13.19
N SER A 333 13.40 -12.91 13.98
CA SER A 333 12.73 -14.15 13.58
C SER A 333 11.25 -13.94 13.25
N PHE A 334 10.53 -13.18 14.08
CA PHE A 334 9.13 -12.87 13.80
C PHE A 334 8.95 -11.99 12.57
N TYR A 335 9.88 -11.06 12.30
CA TYR A 335 9.88 -10.30 11.04
C TYR A 335 10.09 -11.20 9.82
N ILE A 336 11.00 -12.17 9.89
CA ILE A 336 11.24 -13.11 8.78
C ILE A 336 9.98 -13.95 8.49
N ILE A 337 9.30 -14.40 9.54
CA ILE A 337 8.09 -15.25 9.43
C ILE A 337 6.83 -14.38 9.17
N GLY A 338 6.95 -13.06 9.22
CA GLY A 338 5.83 -12.13 9.06
C GLY A 338 4.90 -12.04 10.28
N GLY A 339 5.26 -12.62 11.42
CA GLY A 339 4.50 -12.62 12.68
C GLY A 339 4.84 -11.47 13.63
N GLN A 340 5.36 -10.34 13.12
CA GLN A 340 5.81 -9.22 13.94
C GLN A 340 4.70 -8.60 14.82
N ASP A 341 3.44 -8.62 14.37
CA ASP A 341 2.31 -7.98 15.05
C ASP A 341 2.17 -8.39 16.52
N GLY A 342 2.19 -9.69 16.80
CA GLY A 342 2.03 -10.23 18.16
C GLY A 342 3.17 -9.89 19.14
N ASN A 343 4.23 -9.21 18.69
CA ASN A 343 5.33 -8.77 19.54
C ASN A 343 5.43 -7.24 19.69
N MET A 344 4.55 -6.49 19.06
CA MET A 344 4.53 -5.04 19.12
C MET A 344 3.50 -4.58 20.15
N ASN A 345 3.91 -3.72 21.08
CA ASN A 345 2.98 -2.95 21.90
C ASN A 345 3.04 -1.50 21.38
N LEU A 346 1.88 -1.01 20.91
CA LEU A 346 1.78 0.32 20.29
C LEU A 346 1.97 1.46 21.30
N ASP A 347 1.69 1.24 22.59
CA ASP A 347 1.80 2.25 23.66
C ASP A 347 3.21 2.83 23.81
N TYR A 348 4.23 2.07 23.40
CA TYR A 348 5.64 2.48 23.45
C TYR A 348 6.18 3.02 22.13
N LEU A 349 5.33 3.13 21.11
CA LEU A 349 5.73 3.54 19.77
C LEU A 349 5.10 4.89 19.42
N GLN A 350 5.86 5.73 18.73
CA GLN A 350 5.34 7.01 18.23
C GLN A 350 4.52 6.86 16.94
N ARG A 351 4.60 5.69 16.30
CA ARG A 351 3.86 5.34 15.09
C ARG A 351 3.73 3.83 14.95
N VAL A 352 2.74 3.42 14.17
CA VAL A 352 2.61 2.03 13.74
C VAL A 352 3.80 1.66 12.84
N PRO A 353 4.50 0.54 13.08
CA PRO A 353 5.57 0.06 12.22
C PRO A 353 5.08 -0.17 10.79
N THR A 354 5.99 -0.07 9.82
CA THR A 354 5.60 -0.17 8.40
C THR A 354 4.93 -1.49 8.06
N PHE A 355 5.47 -2.62 8.55
CA PHE A 355 4.96 -3.96 8.23
C PHE A 355 3.92 -4.48 9.22
N TRP A 356 3.37 -3.63 10.08
CA TRP A 356 2.32 -4.06 11.00
C TRP A 356 1.00 -4.27 10.24
N ALA A 357 0.27 -5.35 10.52
CA ALA A 357 -0.90 -5.78 9.78
C ALA A 357 -2.25 -5.55 10.50
N GLY A 358 -2.24 -5.07 11.75
CA GLY A 358 -3.47 -4.79 12.49
C GLY A 358 -3.79 -5.79 13.60
N ASN A 359 -2.81 -6.59 14.04
CA ASN A 359 -3.05 -7.77 14.89
C ASN A 359 -4.06 -8.73 14.23
N ALA A 360 -3.84 -9.04 12.95
CA ALA A 360 -4.72 -9.93 12.18
C ALA A 360 -4.82 -11.33 12.84
N GLU A 361 -5.97 -11.97 12.71
CA GLU A 361 -6.21 -13.28 13.31
C GLU A 361 -5.46 -14.39 12.57
N THR A 362 -5.26 -15.55 13.21
CA THR A 362 -4.54 -16.68 12.60
C THR A 362 -5.14 -17.14 11.27
N ASP A 363 -6.47 -17.10 11.13
CA ASP A 363 -7.16 -17.42 9.87
C ASP A 363 -6.82 -16.42 8.75
N ASP A 364 -6.67 -15.14 9.06
CA ASP A 364 -6.26 -14.13 8.09
C ASP A 364 -4.82 -14.33 7.63
N PHE A 365 -3.93 -14.76 8.53
CA PHE A 365 -2.56 -15.14 8.17
C PHE A 365 -2.57 -16.28 7.15
N ILE A 366 -3.37 -17.32 7.40
CA ILE A 366 -3.46 -18.49 6.52
C ILE A 366 -4.01 -18.08 5.15
N LYS A 367 -5.12 -17.33 5.11
CA LYS A 367 -5.71 -16.83 3.85
C LYS A 367 -4.73 -15.97 3.07
N ALA A 368 -4.03 -15.06 3.74
CA ALA A 368 -3.05 -14.19 3.10
C ALA A 368 -1.86 -14.97 2.54
N ASP A 369 -1.36 -15.95 3.28
CA ASP A 369 -0.24 -16.80 2.83
C ASP A 369 -0.66 -17.65 1.63
N ILE A 370 -1.86 -18.23 1.63
CA ILE A 370 -2.40 -18.96 0.47
C ILE A 370 -2.45 -18.05 -0.76
N ILE A 371 -3.01 -16.85 -0.65
CA ILE A 371 -3.10 -15.89 -1.76
C ILE A 371 -1.70 -15.50 -2.25
N ALA A 372 -0.77 -15.18 -1.35
CA ALA A 372 0.58 -14.79 -1.70
C ALA A 372 1.35 -15.93 -2.40
N LEU A 373 1.20 -17.18 -1.93
CA LEU A 373 1.82 -18.35 -2.56
C LEU A 373 1.26 -18.61 -3.96
N LEU A 374 -0.05 -18.48 -4.17
CA LEU A 374 -0.68 -18.60 -5.50
C LEU A 374 -0.16 -17.54 -6.47
N VAL A 375 -0.04 -16.28 -6.03
CA VAL A 375 0.52 -15.20 -6.86
C VAL A 375 2.01 -15.40 -7.09
N ALA A 376 2.77 -15.92 -6.13
CA ALA A 376 4.18 -16.27 -6.29
C ALA A 376 4.37 -17.37 -7.35
N MET A 377 3.47 -18.35 -7.42
CA MET A 377 3.47 -19.34 -8.51
C MET A 377 3.20 -18.68 -9.87
N ALA A 378 2.26 -17.74 -9.95
CA ALA A 378 2.00 -16.99 -11.18
C ALA A 378 3.20 -16.14 -11.60
N PHE A 379 3.86 -15.47 -10.64
CA PHE A 379 5.12 -14.77 -10.83
C PHE A 379 6.20 -15.70 -11.40
N GLY A 380 6.37 -16.90 -10.82
CA GLY A 380 7.27 -17.94 -11.32
C GLY A 380 6.95 -18.40 -12.74
N ALA A 381 5.67 -18.60 -13.05
CA ALA A 381 5.20 -19.06 -14.35
C ALA A 381 5.57 -18.10 -15.50
N VAL A 382 5.59 -16.78 -15.26
CA VAL A 382 6.03 -15.79 -16.26
C VAL A 382 7.47 -16.04 -16.70
N HIS A 383 8.36 -16.47 -15.80
CA HIS A 383 9.75 -16.75 -16.14
C HIS A 383 9.93 -17.93 -17.11
N CYS A 384 8.92 -18.80 -17.25
CA CYS A 384 8.91 -19.89 -18.23
C CYS A 384 8.77 -19.38 -19.68
N ILE A 385 8.41 -18.11 -19.92
CA ILE A 385 8.42 -17.53 -21.28
C ILE A 385 9.82 -17.67 -21.92
N ALA A 386 10.88 -17.50 -21.13
CA ALA A 386 12.26 -17.62 -21.59
C ALA A 386 12.79 -19.07 -21.65
N TRP A 387 11.91 -20.08 -21.54
CA TRP A 387 12.32 -21.49 -21.44
C TRP A 387 13.19 -21.95 -22.60
N SER A 388 12.88 -21.51 -23.83
CA SER A 388 13.56 -21.87 -25.07
C SER A 388 14.53 -20.79 -25.58
N TYR A 389 14.80 -19.74 -24.79
CA TYR A 389 15.68 -18.66 -25.23
C TYR A 389 17.16 -19.10 -25.28
N ALA A 390 17.93 -18.40 -26.12
CA ALA A 390 19.36 -18.56 -26.20
C ALA A 390 20.04 -17.78 -25.06
N PHE A 391 20.83 -18.47 -24.25
CA PHE A 391 21.68 -17.88 -23.20
C PHE A 391 23.15 -17.95 -23.63
N ARG A 392 24.02 -17.15 -22.99
CA ARG A 392 25.45 -17.11 -23.33
C ARG A 392 26.14 -18.44 -23.01
N SER A 393 25.67 -19.14 -21.98
CA SER A 393 26.18 -20.46 -21.60
C SER A 393 25.06 -21.44 -21.24
N ARG A 394 25.36 -22.74 -21.33
CA ARG A 394 24.46 -23.80 -20.86
C ARG A 394 24.21 -23.72 -19.35
N ALA A 395 25.19 -23.25 -18.59
CA ALA A 395 25.05 -23.04 -17.15
C ALA A 395 24.00 -21.96 -16.84
N GLU A 396 24.02 -20.82 -17.54
CA GLU A 396 23.02 -19.77 -17.39
C GLU A 396 21.60 -20.24 -17.73
N LEU A 397 21.44 -20.99 -18.83
CA LEU A 397 20.14 -21.57 -19.20
C LEU A 397 19.63 -22.54 -18.11
N LEU A 398 20.50 -23.41 -17.59
CA LEU A 398 20.13 -24.36 -16.54
C LEU A 398 19.78 -23.63 -15.23
N MET A 399 20.55 -22.62 -14.84
CA MET A 399 20.24 -21.79 -13.67
C MET A 399 18.89 -21.10 -13.82
N TRP A 400 18.62 -20.49 -14.99
CA TRP A 400 17.33 -19.86 -15.24
C TRP A 400 16.16 -20.83 -15.11
N ARG A 401 16.25 -21.99 -15.78
CA ARG A 401 15.20 -23.02 -15.73
C ARG A 401 15.00 -23.58 -14.32
N ALA A 402 16.09 -23.86 -13.61
CA ALA A 402 16.04 -24.33 -12.24
C ALA A 402 15.41 -23.29 -11.31
N SER A 403 15.78 -22.01 -11.43
CA SER A 403 15.18 -20.92 -10.68
C SER A 403 13.69 -20.75 -10.99
N ALA A 404 13.29 -20.76 -12.27
CA ALA A 404 11.88 -20.65 -12.65
C ALA A 404 11.04 -21.80 -12.08
N ILE A 405 11.56 -23.04 -12.13
CA ILE A 405 10.90 -24.20 -11.50
C ILE A 405 10.85 -24.03 -9.98
N ALA A 406 11.94 -23.60 -9.34
CA ALA A 406 12.01 -23.44 -7.89
C ALA A 406 10.99 -22.40 -7.37
N ILE A 407 10.86 -21.27 -8.07
CA ILE A 407 9.90 -20.20 -7.74
C ILE A 407 8.45 -20.70 -7.83
N ILE A 408 8.16 -21.72 -8.64
CA ILE A 408 6.83 -22.34 -8.71
C ILE A 408 6.68 -23.47 -7.68
N ALA A 409 7.66 -24.37 -7.62
CA ALA A 409 7.58 -25.61 -6.85
C ALA A 409 7.67 -25.38 -5.34
N ILE A 410 8.49 -24.43 -4.87
CA ILE A 410 8.63 -24.14 -3.44
C ILE A 410 7.30 -23.59 -2.89
N PRO A 411 6.67 -22.55 -3.47
CA PRO A 411 5.35 -22.10 -3.02
C PRO A 411 4.27 -23.17 -3.12
N ALA A 412 4.26 -23.98 -4.18
CA ALA A 412 3.31 -25.08 -4.33
C ALA A 412 3.44 -26.11 -3.19
N GLY A 413 4.67 -26.49 -2.82
CA GLY A 413 4.92 -27.39 -1.70
C GLY A 413 4.48 -26.79 -0.36
N LEU A 414 4.75 -25.51 -0.12
CA LEU A 414 4.29 -24.80 1.07
C LEU A 414 2.76 -24.75 1.13
N LEU A 415 2.10 -24.49 0.01
CA LEU A 415 0.64 -24.44 -0.11
C LEU A 415 0.02 -25.80 0.22
N VAL A 416 0.55 -26.90 -0.34
CA VAL A 416 0.10 -28.26 -0.01
C VAL A 416 0.27 -28.55 1.47
N GLY A 417 1.42 -28.16 2.06
CA GLY A 417 1.67 -28.32 3.50
C GLY A 417 0.69 -27.55 4.38
N LEU A 418 0.36 -26.30 4.01
CA LEU A 418 -0.63 -25.47 4.72
C LEU A 418 -2.03 -26.08 4.64
N VAL A 419 -2.48 -26.45 3.45
CA VAL A 419 -3.79 -27.07 3.23
C VAL A 419 -3.91 -28.40 3.98
N HIS A 420 -2.88 -29.24 3.94
CA HIS A 420 -2.86 -30.49 4.69
C HIS A 420 -2.98 -30.27 6.20
N ARG A 421 -2.29 -29.27 6.76
CA ARG A 421 -2.42 -28.94 8.20
C ARG A 421 -3.84 -28.50 8.56
N GLN A 422 -4.45 -27.65 7.74
CA GLN A 422 -5.82 -27.20 7.95
C GLN A 422 -6.82 -28.36 7.91
N LEU A 423 -6.68 -29.27 6.95
CA LEU A 423 -7.55 -30.46 6.88
C LEU A 423 -7.35 -31.43 8.04
N ALA A 424 -6.17 -31.43 8.67
CA ALA A 424 -5.90 -32.29 9.84
C ALA A 424 -6.42 -31.71 11.16
N GLU A 425 -6.78 -30.42 11.19
CA GLU A 425 -7.34 -29.73 12.37
C GLU A 425 -8.89 -29.73 12.39
N ILE A 426 -9.54 -30.09 11.27
CA ILE A 426 -11.00 -30.29 11.12
C ILE A 426 -11.35 -31.73 11.44
#